data_AF-A0A496YSK6-F1
#
_entry.id   AF-A0A496YSK6-F1
#
_cell.length_a   1.000
_cell.length_b   1.000
_cell.length_c   1.000
_cell.angle_alpha   90.00
_cell.angle_beta   90.00
_cell.angle_gamma   90.00
#
_symmetry.space_group_name_H-M   'P 1'
#
loop_
_entity.id
_entity.type
_entity.pdbx_description
1 polymer ?
#
loop_
_entity_poly.entity_id
_entity_poly.type
_entity_poly.pdbx_seq_one_letter_code
_entity_poly.pdbx_strand_id
1 'polypeptide(L)'
;MPDKRMRPFIVPIFIPHAGCPYKCVYCDQRSITSQSMPSITREQIEKILNQAIRSRYFHKRAVREVAFYGGTFTGLSVEVMKEVLEGVSPFMERGFFQGIRVSTRPD
;
A
#
# COMPACT_ATOMS: atom_id res chain seq x y z
N MET A 1 6.04 14.78 -30.22
CA MET A 1 4.88 14.52 -29.34
C MET A 1 5.43 14.09 -27.99
N PRO A 2 5.22 14.82 -26.89
CA PRO A 2 5.73 14.35 -25.60
C PRO A 2 5.01 13.03 -25.27
N ASP A 3 5.79 12.00 -24.97
CA ASP A 3 5.37 10.70 -24.48
C ASP A 3 4.40 10.91 -23.30
N LYS A 4 3.09 10.84 -23.58
CA LYS A 4 2.04 10.96 -22.57
C LYS A 4 2.00 9.63 -21.82
N ARG A 5 3.05 9.33 -21.05
CA ARG A 5 3.08 8.21 -20.11
C ARG A 5 1.81 8.32 -19.29
N MET A 6 0.90 7.35 -19.45
CA MET A 6 -0.31 7.33 -18.64
C MET A 6 0.10 7.36 -17.17
N ARG A 7 -0.62 8.16 -16.40
CA ARG A 7 -0.40 8.25 -14.95
C ARG A 7 -0.51 6.83 -14.37
N PRO A 8 0.44 6.42 -13.52
CA PRO A 8 0.35 5.11 -12.87
C PRO A 8 -0.93 5.05 -12.03
N PHE A 9 -1.56 3.88 -12.03
CA PHE A 9 -2.67 3.59 -11.15
C PHE A 9 -2.10 3.01 -9.86
N ILE A 10 -2.08 3.83 -8.82
CA ILE A 10 -1.52 3.48 -7.52
C ILE A 10 -2.68 3.10 -6.59
N VAL A 11 -2.59 1.93 -5.96
CA VAL A 11 -3.48 1.55 -4.86
C VAL A 11 -2.75 1.84 -3.55
N PRO A 12 -3.11 2.93 -2.84
CA PRO A 12 -2.47 3.29 -1.59
C PRO A 12 -3.00 2.41 -0.44
N ILE A 13 -2.07 1.86 0.34
CA ILE A 13 -2.34 1.14 1.59
C ILE A 13 -1.57 1.87 2.70
N PHE A 14 -2.28 2.38 3.70
CA PHE A 14 -1.69 3.19 4.76
C PHE A 14 -1.40 2.36 6.00
N ILE A 15 -0.13 2.27 6.39
CA ILE A 15 0.35 1.61 7.61
C ILE A 15 0.60 2.69 8.69
N PRO A 16 -0.33 2.94 9.63
CA PRO A 16 -0.24 4.10 10.53
C PRO A 16 0.84 3.90 11.59
N HIS A 17 1.84 4.79 11.63
CA HIS A 17 2.96 4.82 12.58
C HIS A 17 3.79 3.53 12.77
N ALA A 18 3.41 2.42 12.15
CA ALA A 18 4.07 1.16 12.38
C ALA A 18 5.50 1.19 11.83
N GLY A 19 6.42 0.61 12.61
CA GLY A 19 7.85 0.60 12.30
C GLY A 19 8.57 1.94 12.47
N CYS A 20 7.88 3.02 12.86
CA CYS A 20 8.50 4.33 13.09
C CYS A 20 8.70 4.58 14.60
N PRO A 21 9.92 4.91 15.07
CA PRO A 21 10.15 5.23 16.49
C PRO A 21 9.59 6.60 16.90
N TYR A 22 9.12 7.41 15.95
CA TYR A 22 8.62 8.77 16.17
C TYR A 22 7.15 8.90 15.77
N LYS A 23 6.44 9.81 16.44
CA LYS A 23 5.09 10.24 16.05
C LYS A 23 5.18 11.44 15.11
N CYS A 24 4.88 11.24 13.84
CA CYS A 24 4.82 12.27 12.81
C CYS A 24 3.35 12.62 12.45
N VAL A 25 3.05 13.91 12.30
CA VAL A 25 1.70 14.41 11.94
C VAL A 25 1.15 13.82 10.64
N TYR A 26 2.00 13.36 9.72
CA TYR A 26 1.57 12.77 8.45
C TYR A 26 1.06 11.33 8.56
N CYS A 27 1.50 10.58 9.58
CA CYS A 27 1.06 9.21 9.81
C CYS A 27 0.28 9.04 11.13
N ASP A 28 -0.01 10.15 11.82
CA ASP A 28 -0.85 10.21 13.02
C ASP A 28 -2.33 10.15 12.69
N GLN A 29 -2.73 9.01 12.15
CA GLN A 29 -4.10 8.82 11.73
C GLN A 29 -5.08 8.77 12.91
N ARG A 30 -4.62 8.51 14.15
CA ARG A 30 -5.50 8.57 15.33
C ARG A 30 -6.00 9.99 15.58
N SER A 31 -5.14 11.00 15.43
CA SER A 31 -5.54 12.40 15.53
C SER A 31 -6.36 12.87 14.32
N ILE A 32 -6.21 12.20 13.16
CA ILE A 32 -6.89 12.58 11.91
C ILE A 32 -8.28 11.93 11.75
N THR A 33 -8.47 10.66 12.13
CA THR A 33 -9.72 9.91 11.84
C THR A 33 -10.52 9.53 13.07
N SER A 34 -10.00 9.75 14.28
CA SER A 34 -10.61 9.32 15.55
C SER A 34 -11.03 7.84 15.61
N GLN A 35 -10.47 7.01 14.73
CA GLN A 35 -10.75 5.57 14.65
C GLN A 35 -9.51 4.78 15.04
N SER A 36 -9.70 3.78 15.90
CA SER A 36 -8.72 2.73 16.12
C SER A 36 -8.67 1.85 14.87
N MET A 37 -7.61 1.97 14.07
CA MET A 37 -7.45 1.06 12.94
C MET A 37 -7.20 -0.37 13.46
N PRO A 38 -7.83 -1.38 12.86
CA PRO A 38 -7.40 -2.75 13.06
C PRO A 38 -5.97 -2.90 12.52
N SER A 39 -5.22 -3.86 13.08
CA SER A 39 -3.95 -4.30 12.50
C SER A 39 -4.12 -4.51 10.99
N ILE A 40 -3.15 -4.06 10.20
CA ILE A 40 -3.11 -4.40 8.78
C ILE A 40 -2.93 -5.91 8.70
N THR A 41 -3.91 -6.57 8.10
CA THR A 41 -3.85 -8.02 7.86
C THR A 41 -3.89 -8.32 6.38
N ARG A 42 -3.51 -9.54 6.05
CA ARG A 42 -3.63 -10.10 4.71
C ARG A 42 -5.03 -9.91 4.11
N GLU A 43 -6.08 -10.24 4.86
CA GLU A 43 -7.48 -10.19 4.38
C GLU A 43 -7.91 -8.77 4.03
N GLN A 44 -7.44 -7.77 4.79
CA GLN A 44 -7.71 -6.38 4.51
C GLN A 44 -7.05 -5.94 3.20
N ILE A 45 -5.81 -6.36 2.97
CA ILE A 45 -5.08 -6.07 1.73
C ILE A 45 -5.82 -6.72 0.55
N GLU A 46 -6.15 -8.01 0.65
CA GLU A 46 -6.90 -8.70 -0.39
C GLU A 46 -8.25 -8.00 -0.69
N LYS A 47 -8.96 -7.53 0.35
CA LYS A 47 -10.21 -6.77 0.18
C LYS A 47 -9.99 -5.45 -0.56
N ILE A 48 -8.98 -4.67 -0.19
CA ILE A 48 -8.64 -3.40 -0.85
C ILE A 48 -8.28 -3.64 -2.32
N LEU A 49 -7.43 -4.62 -2.60
CA LEU A 49 -6.99 -4.94 -3.95
C LEU A 49 -8.15 -5.45 -4.82
N ASN A 50 -9.02 -6.30 -4.28
CA ASN A 50 -10.24 -6.75 -4.97
C ASN A 50 -11.17 -5.59 -5.33
N GLN A 51 -11.31 -4.59 -4.47
CA GLN A 51 -12.07 -3.38 -4.78
C GLN A 51 -11.37 -2.55 -5.87
N ALA A 52 -10.05 -2.39 -5.77
CA ALA A 52 -9.27 -1.61 -6.72
C ALA A 52 -9.31 -2.17 -8.14
N ILE A 53 -9.20 -3.49 -8.32
CA ILE A 53 -9.25 -4.13 -9.65
C ILE A 53 -10.63 -4.04 -10.32
N ARG A 54 -11.70 -3.80 -9.54
CA ARG A 54 -13.07 -3.59 -10.03
C ARG A 54 -13.37 -2.11 -10.33
N SER A 55 -12.46 -1.21 -10.00
CA SER A 55 -12.63 0.23 -10.22
C SER A 55 -12.63 0.57 -11.71
N ARG A 56 -13.46 1.54 -12.11
CA ARG A 56 -13.49 2.07 -13.49
C ARG A 56 -12.16 2.66 -13.97
N TYR A 57 -11.26 2.98 -13.03
CA TYR A 57 -9.94 3.54 -13.30
C TYR A 57 -8.86 2.47 -13.49
N PHE A 58 -9.20 1.19 -13.29
CA PHE A 58 -8.28 0.08 -13.47
C PHE A 58 -8.11 -0.21 -14.96
N HIS A 59 -7.05 0.33 -15.57
CA HIS A 59 -6.79 0.17 -17.00
C HIS A 59 -5.54 -0.65 -17.27
N LYS A 60 -5.67 -1.64 -18.17
CA LYS A 60 -4.57 -2.55 -18.57
C LYS A 60 -3.34 -1.82 -19.11
N ARG A 61 -3.53 -0.63 -19.70
CA ARG A 61 -2.44 0.15 -20.30
C ARG A 61 -1.64 0.96 -19.27
N ALA A 62 -2.23 1.29 -18.11
CA ALA A 62 -1.51 2.01 -17.05
C ALA A 62 -0.55 1.06 -16.33
N VAL A 63 0.59 1.56 -15.87
CA VAL A 63 1.41 0.87 -14.86
C VAL A 63 0.60 0.84 -13.56
N ARG A 64 0.44 -0.34 -12.96
CA ARG A 64 -0.39 -0.55 -11.77
C ARG A 64 0.48 -1.03 -10.63
N GLU A 65 0.44 -0.31 -9.52
CA GLU A 65 1.32 -0.56 -8.37
C GLU A 65 0.52 -0.53 -7.07
N VAL A 66 0.94 -1.37 -6.13
CA VAL A 66 0.48 -1.29 -4.74
C VAL A 66 1.50 -0.47 -3.97
N ALA A 67 1.05 0.53 -3.19
CA ALA A 67 1.95 1.41 -2.47
C ALA A 67 1.64 1.45 -0.98
N PHE A 68 2.61 1.07 -0.15
CA PHE A 68 2.54 1.13 1.30
C PHE A 68 3.06 2.48 1.81
N TYR A 69 2.19 3.28 2.42
CA TYR A 69 2.45 4.64 2.91
C TYR A 69 2.29 4.77 4.43
N GLY A 70 2.79 5.88 4.99
CA GLY A 70 2.57 6.25 6.39
C GLY A 70 3.78 6.01 7.29
N GLY A 71 3.86 4.83 7.88
CA GLY A 71 4.94 4.41 8.77
C GLY A 71 6.26 4.15 8.05
N THR A 72 7.10 3.31 8.66
CA THR A 72 8.40 2.90 8.10
C THR A 72 8.31 1.42 7.76
N PHE A 73 8.12 1.08 6.49
CA PHE A 73 7.86 -0.29 6.08
C PHE A 73 8.97 -1.26 6.53
N THR A 74 10.24 -0.87 6.39
CA THR A 74 11.38 -1.72 6.80
C THR A 74 11.61 -1.75 8.31
N GLY A 75 10.91 -0.91 9.08
CA GLY A 75 10.91 -0.95 10.54
C GLY A 75 9.82 -1.88 11.12
N LEU A 76 8.99 -2.48 10.27
CA LEU A 76 8.02 -3.49 10.68
C LEU A 76 8.73 -4.80 11.06
N SER A 77 8.06 -5.64 11.87
CA SER A 77 8.58 -7.00 12.08
C SER A 77 8.55 -7.78 10.77
N VAL A 78 9.43 -8.76 10.64
CA VAL A 78 9.51 -9.59 9.43
C VAL A 78 8.19 -10.33 9.18
N GLU A 79 7.51 -10.75 10.24
CA GLU A 79 6.21 -11.42 10.20
C GLU A 79 5.15 -10.50 9.60
N VAL A 80 5.10 -9.25 10.04
CA VAL A 80 4.16 -8.26 9.48
C VAL A 80 4.51 -7.95 8.02
N MET A 81 5.80 -7.76 7.68
CA MET A 81 6.20 -7.57 6.28
C MET A 81 5.80 -8.74 5.39
N LYS A 82 5.95 -9.98 5.87
CA LYS A 82 5.53 -11.18 5.14
C LYS A 82 4.01 -11.21 4.97
N GLU A 83 3.25 -11.01 6.04
CA GLU A 83 1.79 -11.03 6.00
C GLU A 83 1.24 -10.03 4.97
N VAL A 84 1.80 -8.82 4.93
CA VAL A 84 1.35 -7.81 3.96
C VAL A 84 1.73 -8.13 2.53
N LEU A 85 2.94 -8.65 2.30
CA LEU A 85 3.39 -9.02 0.97
C LEU A 85 2.65 -10.26 0.45
N GLU A 86 2.31 -11.21 1.32
CA GLU A 86 1.48 -12.37 1.00
C GLU A 86 0.07 -11.98 0.56
N GLY A 87 -0.51 -10.90 1.13
CA GLY A 87 -1.78 -10.35 0.65
C GLY A 87 -1.70 -9.75 -0.76
N VAL A 88 -0.53 -9.29 -1.19
CA VAL A 88 -0.32 -8.70 -2.53
C VAL A 88 0.07 -9.77 -3.57
N SER A 89 0.80 -10.82 -3.17
CA SER A 89 1.38 -11.83 -4.07
C SER A 89 0.40 -12.40 -5.09
N PRO A 90 -0.82 -12.85 -4.71
CA PRO A 90 -1.76 -13.45 -5.67
C PRO A 90 -2.18 -12.49 -6.79
N PHE A 91 -2.17 -11.18 -6.53
CA PHE A 91 -2.53 -10.18 -7.53
C PHE A 91 -1.36 -9.84 -8.47
N MET A 92 -0.12 -9.92 -7.96
CA MET A 92 1.08 -9.80 -8.77
C MET A 92 1.22 -11.00 -9.72
N GLU A 93 1.06 -12.22 -9.21
CA GLU A 93 1.12 -13.47 -9.98
C GLU A 93 0.09 -13.50 -11.13
N ARG A 94 -1.12 -12.96 -10.89
CA ARG A 94 -2.18 -12.85 -11.90
C ARG A 94 -2.00 -11.66 -12.86
N GLY A 95 -0.94 -10.86 -12.70
CA GLY A 95 -0.63 -9.72 -13.56
C GLY A 95 -1.51 -8.48 -13.33
N PHE A 96 -2.26 -8.41 -12.23
CA PHE A 96 -3.05 -7.23 -11.90
C PHE A 96 -2.15 -6.04 -11.55
N PHE A 97 -1.04 -6.28 -10.86
CA PHE A 97 -0.05 -5.25 -10.51
C PHE A 97 1.33 -5.63 -11.05
N GLN A 98 2.19 -4.63 -11.26
CA GLN A 98 3.53 -4.79 -11.83
C GLN A 98 4.63 -4.42 -10.83
N GLY A 99 4.27 -3.81 -9.70
CA GLY A 99 5.24 -3.36 -8.71
C GLY A 99 4.61 -3.08 -7.35
N ILE A 100 5.48 -3.13 -6.35
CA ILE A 100 5.18 -2.72 -4.99
C ILE A 100 6.07 -1.52 -4.68
N ARG A 101 5.47 -0.44 -4.18
CA ARG A 101 6.17 0.72 -3.64
C ARG A 101 6.07 0.70 -2.13
N VAL A 102 7.16 1.03 -1.46
CA VAL A 102 7.18 1.14 -0.01
C VAL A 102 7.73 2.50 0.38
N SER A 103 7.06 3.18 1.29
CA SER A 103 7.65 4.27 2.03
C SER A 103 8.46 3.71 3.18
N THR A 104 9.72 4.15 3.24
CA THR A 104 10.58 3.88 4.38
C THR A 104 11.35 5.13 4.76
N ARG A 105 11.72 5.18 6.04
CA ARG A 105 12.62 6.18 6.58
C ARG A 105 14.04 5.87 6.10
N PRO A 106 14.80 6.89 5.65
CA PRO A 106 16.14 6.69 5.07
C PRO A 106 17.25 6.56 6.12
N ASP A 107 16.99 6.88 7.39
CA ASP A 107 17.92 6.74 8.51
C ASP A 107 18.22 5.28 8.89
#